data_AF-A0A2H9RPA2-F1
#
_entry.id   AF-A0A2H9RPA2-F1
#
_cell.length_a   1.000
_cell.length_b   1.000
_cell.length_c   1.000
_cell.angle_alpha   90.00
_cell.angle_beta   90.00
_cell.angle_gamma   90.00
#
_symmetry.space_group_name_H-M   'P 1'
#
loop_
_entity.id
_entity.type
_entity.pdbx_description
1 polymer ?
#
loop_
_entity_poly.entity_id
_entity_poly.type
_entity_poly.pdbx_seq_one_letter_code
_entity_poly.pdbx_strand_id
1 'polypeptide(L)' 'MNEQEQLMDNLLNVDLEIIDVVRELQQENWGSESMKQQIGDLLKIRDEMVQQLMSLKGDDHECDCGHDHAHE' A
#
# COMPACT_ATOMS: atom_id res chain seq x y z
N MET A 1 -8.43 16.26 6.63
CA MET A 1 -7.81 15.08 6.01
C MET A 1 -6.47 15.55 5.48
N ASN A 2 -5.39 15.12 6.11
CA ASN A 2 -4.03 15.45 5.69
C ASN A 2 -3.67 14.68 4.39
N GLU A 3 -2.68 15.16 3.64
CA GLU A 3 -2.16 14.50 2.44
C GLU A 3 -1.70 13.06 2.74
N GLN A 4 -1.07 12.84 3.89
CA GLN A 4 -0.70 11.50 4.35
C GLN A 4 -1.92 10.60 4.58
N GLU A 5 -3.00 11.12 5.18
CA GLU A 5 -4.25 10.35 5.39
C GLU A 5 -4.89 9.98 4.06
N GLN A 6 -4.94 10.93 3.10
CA GLN A 6 -5.45 10.68 1.76
C GLN A 6 -4.65 9.62 1.01
N LEU A 7 -3.32 9.65 1.11
CA LEU A 7 -2.45 8.64 0.51
C LEU A 7 -2.63 7.26 1.16
N MET A 8 -2.83 7.21 2.49
CA MET A 8 -3.13 5.95 3.18
C MET A 8 -4.50 5.38 2.74
N ASP A 9 -5.53 6.23 2.63
CA ASP A 9 -6.85 5.82 2.15
C ASP A 9 -6.79 5.30 0.71
N ASN A 10 -6.08 6.01 -0.17
CA ASN A 10 -5.90 5.58 -1.55
C ASN A 10 -5.08 4.28 -1.65
N LEU A 11 -4.06 4.11 -0.79
CA LEU A 11 -3.27 2.88 -0.74
C LEU A 11 -4.14 1.69 -0.33
N LEU A 12 -5.01 1.87 0.67
CA LEU A 12 -5.97 0.85 1.08
C LEU A 12 -6.93 0.50 -0.07
N ASN A 13 -7.40 1.48 -0.84
CA ASN A 13 -8.27 1.23 -1.98
C ASN A 13 -7.57 0.38 -3.05
N VAL A 14 -6.32 0.70 -3.39
CA VAL A 14 -5.53 -0.10 -4.35
C VAL A 14 -5.29 -1.51 -3.81
N ASP A 15 -4.96 -1.65 -2.53
CA ASP A 15 -4.77 -2.96 -1.89
C ASP A 15 -6.05 -3.83 -1.95
N LEU A 16 -7.22 -3.22 -1.71
CA LEU A 16 -8.50 -3.91 -1.83
C LEU A 16 -8.81 -4.31 -3.28
N GLU A 17 -8.52 -3.45 -4.25
CA GLU A 17 -8.69 -3.76 -5.67
C GLU A 17 -7.79 -4.92 -6.12
N ILE A 18 -6.52 -4.94 -5.68
CA ILE A 18 -5.61 -6.07 -5.93
C ILE A 18 -6.20 -7.36 -5.38
N ILE A 19 -6.69 -7.34 -4.14
CA ILE A 19 -7.30 -8.51 -3.50
C ILE A 19 -8.49 -9.03 -4.33
N ASP A 20 -9.34 -8.14 -4.84
CA ASP A 20 -10.50 -8.53 -5.62
C ASP A 20 -10.09 -9.15 -6.97
N VAL A 21 -9.14 -8.56 -7.70
CA VAL A 21 -8.64 -9.13 -8.96
C VAL A 21 -7.94 -10.47 -8.73
N VAL A 22 -7.18 -10.62 -7.65
CA VAL A 22 -6.55 -11.90 -7.28
C VAL A 22 -7.61 -12.97 -6.97
N ARG A 23 -8.69 -12.61 -6.27
CA ARG A 23 -9.80 -13.53 -5.98
C ARG A 23 -10.54 -13.94 -7.24
N GLU A 24 -10.78 -13.03 -8.17
CA GLU A 24 -11.38 -13.35 -9.48
C GLU A 24 -10.46 -14.26 -10.29
N LEU A 25 -9.16 -13.95 -10.36
CA LEU A 25 -8.18 -14.78 -11.04
C LEU A 25 -8.10 -16.19 -10.44
N GLN A 26 -8.21 -16.30 -9.11
CA GLN A 26 -8.29 -17.59 -8.42
C GLN A 26 -9.53 -18.38 -8.86
N GLN A 27 -10.70 -17.75 -8.96
CA GLN A 27 -11.93 -18.40 -9.44
C GLN A 27 -11.80 -18.88 -10.88
N GLU A 28 -11.02 -18.17 -11.70
CA GLU A 28 -10.67 -18.57 -13.07
C GLU A 28 -9.46 -19.52 -13.16
N ASN A 29 -9.08 -20.15 -12.04
CA ASN A 29 -7.97 -21.11 -11.96
C ASN A 29 -6.63 -20.55 -12.49
N TRP A 30 -6.35 -19.27 -12.22
CA TRP A 30 -5.11 -18.58 -12.59
C TRP A 30 -4.83 -18.54 -14.10
N GLY A 31 -5.85 -18.72 -14.94
CA GLY A 31 -5.70 -18.83 -16.39
C GLY A 31 -5.66 -17.49 -17.15
N SER A 32 -6.15 -16.41 -16.52
CA SER A 32 -6.30 -15.11 -17.19
C SER A 32 -5.03 -14.28 -17.15
N GLU A 33 -4.34 -14.20 -18.28
CA GLU A 33 -3.15 -13.34 -18.45
C GLU A 33 -3.48 -11.85 -18.33
N SER A 34 -4.68 -11.43 -18.72
CA SER A 34 -5.11 -10.03 -18.55
C SER A 34 -5.24 -9.65 -17.08
N MET A 35 -5.79 -10.53 -16.24
CA MET A 35 -5.88 -10.30 -14.79
C MET A 35 -4.49 -10.30 -14.14
N LYS A 36 -3.58 -11.20 -14.57
CA LYS A 36 -2.18 -11.17 -14.10
C LYS A 36 -1.50 -9.85 -14.44
N GLN A 37 -1.71 -9.34 -15.65
CA GLN A 37 -1.20 -8.04 -16.07
C GLN A 37 -1.80 -6.90 -15.23
N GLN A 38 -3.12 -6.92 -15.00
CA GLN A 38 -3.81 -5.95 -14.15
C GLN A 38 -3.26 -5.95 -12.72
N ILE A 39 -3.06 -7.12 -12.11
CA ILE A 39 -2.43 -7.23 -10.79
C ILE A 39 -1.03 -6.61 -10.80
N GLY A 40 -0.23 -6.89 -11.84
CA GLY A 40 1.10 -6.32 -11.98
C GLY A 40 1.10 -4.79 -12.09
N ASP A 41 0.13 -4.22 -12.79
CA ASP A 41 0.01 -2.76 -12.93
C ASP A 41 -0.52 -2.10 -11.64
N LEU A 42 -1.46 -2.72 -10.93
CA LEU A 42 -1.90 -2.27 -9.61
C LEU A 42 -0.77 -2.31 -8.57
N LEU A 43 0.07 -3.35 -8.60
CA LEU A 43 1.23 -3.46 -7.71
C LEU A 43 2.25 -2.33 -7.95
N LYS A 44 2.46 -1.90 -9.20
CA LYS A 44 3.31 -0.73 -9.50
C LYS A 44 2.74 0.55 -8.89
N ILE A 45 1.44 0.77 -9.05
CA ILE A 45 0.75 1.93 -8.47
C ILE A 45 0.92 1.91 -6.95
N ARG A 46 0.69 0.76 -6.31
CA ARG A 46 0.89 0.56 -4.88
C ARG A 46 2.31 0.93 -4.46
N ASP A 47 3.33 0.47 -5.19
CA ASP A 47 4.74 0.74 -4.88
C ASP A 47 5.06 2.25 -5.00
N GLU A 48 4.56 2.92 -6.02
CA GLU A 48 4.71 4.38 -6.18
C GLU A 48 4.08 5.15 -5.01
N MET A 49 2.90 4.73 -4.56
CA MET A 49 2.20 5.35 -3.43
C MET A 49 2.94 5.12 -2.11
N VAL A 50 3.50 3.93 -1.90
CA VAL A 50 4.34 3.64 -0.73
C VAL A 50 5.61 4.50 -0.74
N GLN A 51 6.24 4.71 -1.91
CA GLN A 51 7.39 5.62 -2.02
C GLN A 51 7.03 7.07 -1.69
N GLN A 52 5.87 7.55 -2.13
CA GLN A 52 5.37 8.89 -1.77
C GLN A 52 5.12 9.00 -0.26
N LEU A 53 4.46 8.01 0.35
CA LEU A 53 4.24 7.95 1.79
C LEU A 53 5.55 7.93 2.58
N MET A 54 6.55 7.15 2.14
CA MET A 54 7.87 7.13 2.77
C MET A 54 8.60 8.48 2.62
N SER A 55 8.42 9.18 1.51
CA SER A 55 9.02 10.51 1.29
C SER A 55 8.38 11.57 2.18
N LEU A 56 7.05 11.55 2.34
CA LEU A 56 6.33 12.43 3.26
C LEU A 56 6.68 12.16 4.73
N LYS A 57 6.94 10.90 5.07
CA LYS A 57 7.42 10.51 6.40
C LYS A 57 8.89 10.91 6.64
N GLY A 58 9.65 11.19 5.58
CA GLY A 58 11.06 11.55 5.62
C GLY A 58 11.37 12.96 6.12
N ASP A 59 10.39 13.86 6.21
CA ASP A 59 10.53 15.16 6.89
C ASP A 59 10.35 15.08 8.42
N ASP A 60 9.80 13.97 8.94
CA ASP A 60 9.76 13.66 10.37
C ASP A 60 10.98 12.80 10.77
N HIS A 61 12.18 13.37 10.64
CA HIS A 61 13.37 12.82 11.30
C HIS A 61 13.39 13.16 12.81
N GLU A 62 12.29 12.88 13.52
CA GLU A 62 12.23 12.81 14.97
C GLU A 62 11.22 11.73 15.40
N CYS A 63 11.48 10.46 15.07
CA CYS A 63 11.30 9.46 16.13
C CYS A 63 12.51 9.61 17.05
N ASP A 64 12.47 10.63 17.90
CA ASP A 64 13.18 10.64 19.17
C ASP A 64 12.51 9.62 20.10
N CYS A 65 12.46 8.36 19.65
CA CYS A 65 12.19 7.23 20.52
C CYS A 65 13.48 6.88 21.29
N GLY A 66 14.09 7.91 21.90
CA GLY A 66 15.04 7.82 23.00
C GLY A 66 14.35 7.57 24.35
N HIS A 67 13.08 7.15 24.35
CA HIS A 67 12.41 6.65 25.54
C HIS A 67 12.54 5.13 25.59
N ASP A 68 13.41 4.68 26.49
CA ASP A 68 13.30 3.39 27.14
C ASP A 68 11.86 3.30 27.69
N HIS A 69 11.03 2.44 27.11
CA HIS A 69 9.68 2.19 27.60
C HIS A 69 9.75 1.34 28.88
N ALA A 70 10.34 1.91 29.94
CA ALA A 70 10.15 1.43 31.30
C ALA A 70 8.78 1.88 31.77
N HIS A 71 7.82 0.95 31.72
CA HIS A 71 6.53 1.07 32.37
C HIS A 71 6.71 1.16 33.90
N GLU A 72 6.23 2.25 34.51
CA GLU A 72 5.66 2.25 35.86
C GLU A 72 4.13 2.32 35.76
#